data_AF-A0A8B3N955-F1
#
_entry.id   AF-A0A8B3N955-F1
#
_cell.length_a   1.000
_cell.length_b   1.000
_cell.length_c   1.000
_cell.angle_alpha   90.00
_cell.angle_beta   90.00
_cell.angle_gamma   90.00
#
_symmetry.space_group_name_H-M   'P 1'
#
loop_
_entity.id
_entity.type
_entity.pdbx_description
1 polymer ?
#
loop_
_entity_poly.entity_id
_entity_poly.type
_entity_poly.pdbx_seq_one_letter_code
_entity_poly.pdbx_strand_id
1 'polypeptide(L)'
;QGQYLAFIWTYGLVNGRSPAERDMQRFFGVTAPSVHQMVLTLERAGLIRKQPGLARSIELLVEPDSLPRLQPIETVKSSVQRY
;
A
#
# COMPACT_ATOMS: atom_id res chain seq x y z
N GLN A 1 0.28 4.04 7.99
CA GLN A 1 0.29 4.81 6.71
C GLN A 1 1.66 4.79 6.04
N GLY A 2 2.74 5.17 6.73
CA GLY A 2 4.10 5.22 6.14
C GLY A 2 4.59 3.92 5.46
N GLN A 3 4.24 2.75 6.01
CA GLN A 3 4.60 1.45 5.40
C GLN A 3 3.95 1.22 4.02
N TYR A 4 2.74 1.75 3.76
CA TYR A 4 2.12 1.65 2.45
C TYR A 4 2.87 2.49 1.40
N LEU A 5 3.33 3.68 1.78
CA LEU A 5 4.13 4.54 0.90
C LEU A 5 5.48 3.89 0.58
N ALA A 6 6.16 3.37 1.61
CA ALA A 6 7.40 2.60 1.45
C ALA A 6 7.21 1.39 0.53
N PHE A 7 6.08 0.68 0.65
CA PHE A 7 5.75 -0.44 -0.23
C PHE A 7 5.51 0.01 -1.66
N ILE A 8 4.75 1.08 -1.89
CA ILE A 8 4.49 1.62 -3.25
C ILE A 8 5.79 1.98 -3.95
N TRP A 9 6.69 2.69 -3.25
CA TRP A 9 8.01 3.04 -3.76
C TRP A 9 8.85 1.81 -4.10
N THR A 10 9.01 0.90 -3.13
CA THR A 10 9.84 -0.31 -3.29
C THR A 10 9.29 -1.24 -4.38
N TYR A 11 7.96 -1.37 -4.48
CA TYR A 11 7.33 -2.17 -5.53
C TYR A 11 7.64 -1.59 -6.91
N GLY A 12 7.58 -0.27 -7.07
CA GLY A 12 7.97 0.42 -8.30
C GLY A 12 9.44 0.18 -8.67
N LEU A 13 10.35 0.29 -7.69
CA LEU A 13 11.78 0.03 -7.89
C LEU A 13 12.07 -1.41 -8.35
N VAL A 14 11.39 -2.39 -7.76
CA VAL A 14 11.64 -3.82 -8.05
C VAL A 14 10.91 -4.30 -9.31
N ASN A 15 9.69 -3.82 -9.56
CA ASN A 15 8.82 -4.35 -10.61
C ASN A 15 8.68 -3.43 -11.83
N GLY A 16 9.24 -2.22 -11.79
CA GLY A 16 9.14 -1.22 -12.87
C GLY A 16 7.72 -0.72 -13.15
N ARG A 17 6.77 -0.95 -12.23
CA ARG A 17 5.36 -0.57 -12.36
C ARG A 17 4.72 -0.32 -11.00
N SER A 18 3.66 0.47 -10.94
CA SER A 18 2.92 0.70 -9.71
C SER A 18 2.18 -0.56 -9.22
N PRO A 19 2.05 -0.74 -7.89
CA PRO A 19 1.27 -1.85 -7.33
C PRO A 19 -0.22 -1.68 -7.61
N ALA A 20 -0.94 -2.79 -7.69
CA ALA A 20 -2.39 -2.81 -7.56
C ALA A 20 -2.80 -2.98 -6.08
N GLU A 21 -4.06 -2.68 -5.76
CA GLU A 21 -4.60 -2.93 -4.40
C GLU A 21 -4.41 -4.39 -3.98
N ARG A 22 -4.55 -5.34 -4.92
CA ARG A 22 -4.32 -6.77 -4.69
C ARG A 22 -2.89 -7.10 -4.26
N ASP A 23 -1.89 -6.36 -4.74
CA ASP A 23 -0.49 -6.56 -4.36
C ASP A 23 -0.29 -6.14 -2.90
N MET A 24 -0.91 -5.02 -2.49
CA MET A 24 -0.91 -4.56 -1.09
C MET A 24 -1.66 -5.53 -0.17
N GLN A 25 -2.80 -6.06 -0.59
CA GLN A 25 -3.53 -7.07 0.19
C GLN A 25 -2.66 -8.29 0.49
N ARG A 26 -1.93 -8.78 -0.52
CA ARG A 26 -1.03 -9.93 -0.38
C ARG A 26 0.15 -9.64 0.51
N PHE A 27 0.78 -8.47 0.34
CA PHE A 27 1.92 -8.07 1.15
C PHE A 27 1.50 -7.86 2.60
N PHE A 28 0.52 -7.00 2.86
CA PHE A 28 0.11 -6.65 4.23
C PHE A 28 -0.81 -7.67 4.91
N GLY A 29 -1.29 -8.69 4.20
CA GLY A 29 -2.20 -9.70 4.77
C GLY A 29 -3.56 -9.13 5.19
N VAL A 30 -4.03 -8.05 4.55
CA VAL A 30 -5.27 -7.35 4.89
C VAL A 30 -6.39 -7.57 3.86
N THR A 31 -7.62 -7.26 4.27
CA THR A 31 -8.81 -7.40 3.41
C THR A 31 -8.88 -6.33 2.31
N ALA A 32 -9.66 -6.58 1.24
CA ALA A 32 -9.82 -5.63 0.14
C ALA A 32 -10.40 -4.28 0.60
N PRO A 33 -11.45 -4.26 1.45
CA PRO A 33 -11.96 -3.01 2.01
C PRO A 33 -10.90 -2.22 2.80
N SER A 34 -10.05 -2.91 3.58
CA SER A 34 -8.99 -2.25 4.36
C SER A 34 -7.95 -1.57 3.49
N VAL A 35 -7.48 -2.23 2.42
CA VAL A 35 -6.54 -1.62 1.45
C VAL A 35 -7.21 -0.45 0.75
N HIS A 36 -8.45 -0.64 0.29
CA HIS A 36 -9.18 0.41 -0.42
C HIS A 36 -9.32 1.68 0.44
N GLN A 37 -9.73 1.54 1.71
CA GLN A 37 -9.82 2.65 2.65
C GLN A 37 -8.44 3.29 2.92
N MET A 38 -7.38 2.50 3.02
CA MET A 38 -6.03 3.03 3.19
C MET A 38 -5.58 3.85 1.97
N VAL A 39 -5.82 3.35 0.75
CA VAL A 39 -5.51 4.07 -0.50
C VAL A 39 -6.25 5.40 -0.56
N LEU A 40 -7.56 5.42 -0.25
CA LEU A 40 -8.34 6.65 -0.17
C LEU A 40 -7.80 7.62 0.89
N THR A 41 -7.34 7.10 2.03
CA THR A 41 -6.75 7.92 3.08
C THR A 41 -5.45 8.58 2.63
N LEU A 42 -4.57 7.84 1.94
CA LEU A 42 -3.32 8.38 1.40
C LEU A 42 -3.56 9.38 0.26
N GLU A 43 -4.57 9.15 -0.57
CA GLU A 43 -4.98 10.07 -1.65
C GLU A 43 -5.53 11.38 -1.08
N ARG A 44 -6.43 11.31 -0.08
CA ARG A 44 -6.95 12.49 0.62
C ARG A 44 -5.86 13.27 1.36
N ALA A 45 -4.82 12.58 1.84
CA ALA A 45 -3.66 13.21 2.45
C ALA A 45 -2.69 13.83 1.43
N GLY A 46 -2.95 13.67 0.12
CA GLY A 46 -2.07 14.19 -0.95
C GLY A 46 -0.73 13.45 -1.08
N LEU A 47 -0.61 12.27 -0.46
CA LEU A 47 0.64 11.49 -0.44
C LEU A 47 0.77 10.59 -1.67
N ILE A 48 -0.37 10.25 -2.28
CA ILE A 48 -0.46 9.48 -3.52
C ILE A 48 -1.53 10.08 -4.44
N ARG A 49 -1.47 9.72 -5.71
CA ARG A 49 -2.53 9.90 -6.69
C ARG A 49 -2.93 8.55 -7.25
N LYS A 50 -4.22 8.33 -7.54
CA LYS A 50 -4.70 7.14 -8.24
C LYS A 50 -5.74 7.52 -9.28
N GLN A 51 -5.82 6.76 -10.37
CA GLN A 51 -6.95 6.85 -11.30
C GLN A 51 -8.06 5.87 -10.88
N PRO A 52 -9.30 6.33 -10.60
CA PRO A 52 -10.42 5.45 -10.30
C PRO A 52 -10.67 4.44 -11.43
N GLY A 53 -10.93 3.18 -11.08
CA GLY A 53 -11.21 2.12 -12.06
C GLY A 53 -9.98 1.58 -12.82
N LEU A 54 -8.81 2.22 -12.73
CA LEU A 54 -7.60 1.75 -13.39
C LEU A 54 -6.67 1.04 -12.40
N ALA A 55 -6.40 -0.25 -12.65
CA ALA A 55 -5.40 -0.99 -11.89
C ALA A 55 -3.99 -0.44 -12.16
N ARG A 56 -3.12 -0.46 -11.15
CA ARG A 56 -1.71 -0.04 -11.26
C ARG A 56 -1.52 1.43 -11.69
N SER A 57 -2.42 2.30 -11.25
CA SER A 57 -2.39 3.75 -11.51
C SER A 57 -1.95 4.57 -10.30
N ILE A 58 -1.40 3.91 -9.27
CA ILE A 58 -0.98 4.59 -8.04
C ILE A 58 0.37 5.26 -8.29
N GLU A 59 0.41 6.57 -8.12
CA GLU A 59 1.60 7.40 -8.22
C GLU A 59 1.92 7.98 -6.84
N LEU A 60 3.19 7.91 -6.46
CA LEU A 60 3.65 8.45 -5.19
C LEU A 60 3.98 9.93 -5.36
N LEU A 61 3.46 10.78 -4.49
CA LEU A 61 3.67 12.24 -4.54
C LEU A 61 4.65 12.75 -3.46
N VAL A 62 5.26 11.82 -2.72
CA VAL A 62 6.23 12.12 -1.66
C VAL A 62 7.64 11.73 -2.07
N GLU A 63 8.62 12.48 -1.57
CA GLU A 63 10.03 12.20 -1.83
C GLU A 63 10.46 10.88 -1.16
N PRO A 64 11.24 10.03 -1.86
CA PRO A 64 11.71 8.75 -1.33
C PRO A 64 12.50 8.87 -0.03
N ASP A 65 13.28 9.94 0.13
CA ASP A 65 14.13 10.18 1.31
C ASP A 65 13.34 10.43 2.59
N SER A 66 12.06 10.82 2.46
CA SER A 66 11.15 11.03 3.59
C SER A 66 10.38 9.76 3.96
N LEU A 67 10.54 8.66 3.21
CA LEU A 67 9.83 7.41 3.46
C LEU A 67 10.49 6.62 4.60
N PRO A 68 9.69 6.00 5.48
CA PRO A 68 10.24 5.02 6.41
C PRO A 68 10.77 3.82 5.63
N ARG A 69 11.75 3.12 6.21
CA ARG A 69 12.18 1.84 5.65
C ARG A 69 11.01 0.85 5.67
N LEU A 70 10.83 0.14 4.54
CA LEU A 70 9.84 -0.93 4.45
C LEU A 70 10.20 -2.02 5.45
N GLN A 71 9.29 -2.28 6.39
CA GLN A 71 9.47 -3.32 7.39
C GLN A 71 8.90 -4.63 6.87
N PRO A 72 9.54 -5.79 7.16
CA PRO A 72 8.92 -7.09 6.94
C PRO A 72 7.59 -7.14 7.68
N ILE A 73 6.55 -7.70 7.06
CA ILE A 73 5.32 -7.94 7.78
C ILE A 73 5.62 -9.11 8.72
N GLU A 74 5.77 -8.83 10.01
CA GLU A 74 5.66 -9.89 11.00
C GLU A 74 4.24 -10.43 10.87
N THR A 75 4.10 -11.67 10.41
CA THR A 75 2.83 -12.38 10.38
C THR A 75 2.38 -12.57 11.81
N VAL A 76 1.85 -11.52 12.43
CA VAL A 76 1.02 -11.66 13.63
C VAL A 76 -0.13 -12.49 13.12
N LYS A 77 -0.14 -13.77 13.47
CA LYS A 77 -1.27 -14.67 13.27
C LYS A 77 -2.44 -13.98 13.95
N SER A 78 -3.19 -13.18 13.20
CA SER A 78 -4.43 -12.62 13.68
C SER A 78 -5.30 -13.82 13.94
N SER A 79 -5.39 -14.19 15.22
CA SER A 79 -6.31 -15.19 15.71
C SER A 79 -7.68 -14.64 15.37
N VAL A 80 -8.20 -15.02 14.21
CA VAL A 80 -9.60 -14.81 13.87
C VAL A 80 -10.33 -15.75 14.83
N GLN A 81 -10.66 -15.20 16.00
CA GLN A 81 -11.59 -15.79 16.93
C GLN A 81 -12.95 -15.73 16.22
N ARG A 82 -13.22 -16.79 15.46
CA ARG A 82 -14.56 -17.12 14.99
C ARG A 82 -15.40 -17.39 16.24
N TYR A 83 -16.35 -16.51 16.49
CA TYR A 83 -17.54 -16.82 17.29
C TYR A 83 -18.62 -17.38 16.37
#